data_AF-A0A254RDV8-F1
#
_entry.id   AF-A0A254RDV8-F1
#
_cell.length_a   1.000
_cell.length_b   1.000
_cell.length_c   1.000
_cell.angle_alpha   90.00
_cell.angle_beta   90.00
_cell.angle_gamma   90.00
#
_symmetry.space_group_name_H-M   'P 1'
#
loop_
_entity.id
_entity.type
_entity.pdbx_description
1 polymer ?
#
loop_
_entity_poly.entity_id
_entity_poly.type
_entity_poly.pdbx_seq_one_letter_code
_entity_poly.pdbx_strand_id
1 'polypeptide(L)'
;MAKKKNNNDKHDVLIQAATDRCLKLKALLAGIPQAAKQAGGQKLRVGMNHGRPQYYIVSDGRRAARGKNEPANGRYLPKAEIQKAKALAQRDYNSDAAAVLKKSIGAIERFLAEFHPGALDKAFTGLHPGRRMLVAPLREPDADFIANWQRLPYTGRAFEINAPEFITSKGERVRSKSEIIIADALSRAGIPYRYEYPTNVKGWGTLYPDFTCLDTRTREEIIWEHFGLMHDRDYAEKAVQKIALYAASGYTLGKNFIATFETNVSPLSVKQVQEYINTLFKPRAK
;
A
#
# COMPACT_ATOMS: atom_id res chain seq x y z
N MET A 1 4.65 -18.80 -24.69
CA MET A 1 4.84 -17.33 -24.61
C MET A 1 4.59 -16.87 -23.19
N ALA A 2 5.64 -16.53 -22.44
CA ALA A 2 5.50 -16.05 -21.08
C ALA A 2 4.85 -14.66 -21.11
N LYS A 3 3.66 -14.51 -20.53
CA LYS A 3 3.02 -13.21 -20.29
C LYS A 3 3.99 -12.38 -19.46
N LYS A 4 4.66 -11.38 -20.07
CA LYS A 4 5.35 -10.33 -19.33
C LYS A 4 4.30 -9.68 -18.44
N LYS A 5 4.31 -10.02 -17.13
CA LYS A 5 3.55 -9.30 -16.12
C LYS A 5 3.98 -7.84 -16.24
N ASN A 6 3.02 -6.97 -16.53
CA ASN A 6 3.28 -5.55 -16.67
C ASN A 6 3.83 -5.07 -15.33
N ASN A 7 4.99 -4.40 -15.33
CA ASN A 7 5.65 -3.98 -14.09
C ASN A 7 4.76 -3.02 -13.27
N ASN A 8 3.79 -2.37 -13.93
CA ASN A 8 2.77 -1.52 -13.31
C ASN A 8 1.85 -2.27 -12.34
N ASP A 9 1.53 -3.55 -12.59
CA ASP A 9 0.61 -4.30 -11.73
C ASP A 9 1.23 -4.59 -10.35
N LYS A 10 2.57 -4.57 -10.23
CA LYS A 10 3.29 -4.79 -8.96
C LYS A 10 3.24 -3.61 -7.99
N HIS A 11 2.91 -2.41 -8.47
CA HIS A 11 2.91 -1.19 -7.67
C HIS A 11 1.51 -0.70 -7.28
N ASP A 12 0.49 -1.48 -7.64
CA ASP A 12 -0.89 -1.21 -7.25
C ASP A 12 -1.11 -1.47 -5.75
N VAL A 13 -1.80 -0.53 -5.09
CA VAL A 13 -2.00 -0.55 -3.64
C VAL A 13 -2.88 -1.73 -3.21
N LEU A 14 -3.90 -2.09 -3.99
CA LEU A 14 -4.79 -3.21 -3.67
C LEU A 14 -4.07 -4.54 -3.88
N ILE A 15 -3.29 -4.69 -4.97
CA ILE A 15 -2.46 -5.87 -5.20
C ILE A 15 -1.45 -6.07 -4.05
N GLN A 16 -0.76 -5.00 -3.63
CA GLN A 16 0.20 -5.08 -2.53
C GLN A 16 -0.49 -5.45 -1.21
N ALA A 17 -1.58 -4.77 -0.86
CA ALA A 17 -2.33 -5.03 0.37
C ALA A 17 -2.89 -6.47 0.41
N ALA A 18 -3.42 -6.95 -0.72
CA ALA A 18 -3.89 -8.32 -0.86
C ALA A 18 -2.75 -9.34 -0.73
N THR A 19 -1.59 -9.06 -1.33
CA THR A 19 -0.40 -9.91 -1.24
C THR A 19 0.09 -10.01 0.21
N ASP A 20 0.25 -8.88 0.90
CA ASP A 20 0.68 -8.84 2.30
C ASP A 20 -0.30 -9.56 3.21
N ARG A 21 -1.60 -9.39 2.97
CA ARG A 21 -2.64 -10.09 3.73
C ARG A 21 -2.58 -11.59 3.48
N CYS A 22 -2.37 -12.03 2.24
CA CYS A 22 -2.22 -13.43 1.89
C CYS A 22 -1.01 -14.06 2.61
N LEU A 23 0.13 -13.38 2.63
CA LEU A 23 1.33 -13.83 3.34
C LEU A 23 1.08 -13.98 4.85
N LYS A 24 0.42 -13.01 5.48
CA LYS A 24 0.05 -13.08 6.90
C LYS A 24 -0.86 -14.27 7.21
N LEU A 25 -1.87 -14.52 6.36
CA LEU A 25 -2.77 -15.67 6.55
C LEU A 25 -2.04 -17.00 6.34
N LYS A 26 -1.12 -17.08 5.38
CA LYS A 26 -0.27 -18.27 5.16
C LYS A 26 0.64 -18.54 6.35
N ALA A 27 1.24 -17.49 6.94
CA ALA A 27 2.03 -17.62 8.16
C ALA A 27 1.21 -18.13 9.35
N LEU A 28 -0.01 -17.60 9.53
CA LEU A 28 -0.94 -18.11 10.55
C LEU A 28 -1.29 -19.59 10.32
N LEU A 29 -1.58 -19.98 9.07
CA LEU A 29 -1.90 -21.37 8.72
C LEU A 29 -0.72 -22.31 8.97
N ALA A 30 0.50 -21.88 8.63
CA ALA A 30 1.73 -22.64 8.88
C ALA A 30 2.03 -22.79 10.38
N GLY A 31 1.62 -21.81 11.19
CA GLY A 31 1.75 -21.85 12.65
C GLY A 31 0.76 -22.75 13.36
N ILE A 32 -0.32 -23.20 12.70
CA ILE A 32 -1.24 -24.19 13.28
C ILE A 32 -0.49 -25.52 13.38
N PRO A 33 -0.27 -26.07 14.59
CA PRO A 33 0.38 -27.36 14.74
C PRO A 33 -0.39 -28.40 13.92
N GLN A 34 0.31 -29.13 13.04
CA GLN A 34 -0.31 -30.31 12.44
C GLN A 34 -0.71 -31.22 13.58
N ALA A 35 -2.01 -31.46 13.72
CA ALA A 35 -2.48 -32.46 14.66
C ALA A 35 -1.70 -33.73 14.34
N ALA A 36 -0.89 -34.21 15.30
CA ALA A 36 -0.40 -35.58 15.23
C ALA A 36 -1.61 -36.43 14.84
N LYS A 37 -1.46 -37.30 13.83
CA LYS A 37 -2.50 -38.26 13.43
C LYS A 37 -2.89 -39.07 14.66
N GLN A 38 -3.73 -38.52 15.54
CA GLN A 38 -4.35 -39.25 16.63
C GLN A 38 -5.44 -40.03 15.94
N ALA A 39 -5.07 -41.27 15.60
CA ALA A 39 -5.95 -42.33 15.22
C ALA A 39 -7.09 -42.39 16.23
N GLY A 40 -8.29 -42.06 15.77
CA GLY A 40 -9.49 -42.12 16.59
C GLY A 40 -10.38 -40.94 16.26
N GLY A 41 -11.37 -41.17 15.40
CA GLY A 41 -12.52 -40.30 15.28
C GLY A 41 -13.20 -40.21 16.64
N GLN A 42 -12.73 -39.33 17.50
CA GLN A 42 -13.24 -39.07 18.83
C GLN A 42 -13.51 -37.58 18.90
N LYS A 43 -14.72 -37.17 19.28
CA LYS A 43 -15.15 -35.78 19.43
C LYS A 43 -15.35 -35.45 20.89
N LEU A 44 -15.07 -34.19 21.23
CA LEU A 44 -15.37 -33.65 22.55
C LEU A 44 -16.83 -33.18 22.57
N ARG A 45 -17.62 -33.69 23.51
CA ARG A 45 -18.93 -33.15 23.85
C ARG A 45 -18.82 -32.41 25.19
N VAL A 46 -19.42 -31.22 25.25
CA VAL A 46 -19.51 -30.43 26.47
C VAL A 46 -20.96 -30.44 26.96
N GLY A 47 -21.16 -30.78 28.24
CA GLY A 47 -22.42 -30.66 28.95
C GLY A 47 -22.28 -29.72 30.14
N MET A 48 -23.39 -29.39 30.79
CA MET A 48 -23.42 -28.60 32.02
C MET A 48 -24.04 -29.42 33.14
N ASN A 49 -23.43 -29.37 34.33
CA ASN A 49 -24.01 -29.93 35.55
C ASN A 49 -23.78 -28.97 36.72
N HIS A 50 -24.87 -28.59 37.40
CA HIS A 50 -24.87 -27.60 38.49
C HIS A 50 -24.01 -26.34 38.18
N GLY A 51 -24.15 -25.81 36.96
CA GLY A 51 -23.43 -24.61 36.52
C GLY A 51 -21.96 -24.82 36.15
N ARG A 52 -21.44 -26.05 36.17
CA ARG A 52 -20.06 -26.38 35.77
C ARG A 52 -20.01 -27.18 34.47
N PRO A 53 -19.06 -26.90 33.57
CA PRO A 53 -18.89 -27.68 32.36
C PRO A 53 -18.39 -29.10 32.70
N GLN A 54 -19.01 -30.10 32.05
CA GLN A 54 -18.61 -31.50 32.07
C GLN A 54 -18.20 -31.93 30.66
N TYR A 55 -17.13 -32.70 30.55
CA TYR A 55 -16.52 -33.08 29.28
C TYR A 55 -16.72 -34.57 29.01
N TYR A 56 -17.02 -34.92 27.76
CA TYR A 56 -17.27 -36.30 27.35
C TYR A 56 -16.55 -36.60 26.03
N ILE A 57 -16.05 -37.83 25.86
CA ILE A 57 -15.54 -38.33 24.57
C ILE A 57 -16.63 -39.14 23.88
N VAL A 58 -16.85 -38.85 22.59
CA VAL A 58 -17.80 -39.56 21.73
C VAL A 58 -17.09 -40.07 20.49
N SER A 59 -17.30 -41.33 20.10
CA SER A 59 -16.76 -41.92 18.87
C SER A 59 -17.47 -41.36 17.63
N ASP A 60 -16.71 -40.93 16.64
CA ASP A 60 -17.13 -40.35 15.37
C ASP A 60 -17.34 -41.50 14.37
N GLY A 61 -18.55 -42.06 14.36
CA GLY A 61 -18.87 -43.18 13.49
C GLY A 61 -20.16 -43.89 13.89
N ARG A 62 -21.18 -43.73 13.05
CA ARG A 62 -22.34 -44.62 12.97
C ARG A 62 -21.87 -46.09 13.06
N ARG A 63 -22.42 -46.86 14.00
CA ARG A 63 -22.18 -48.31 14.20
C ARG A 63 -20.79 -48.70 14.75
N ALA A 64 -20.30 -48.05 15.79
CA ALA A 64 -19.67 -48.86 16.84
C ALA A 64 -20.78 -49.75 17.38
N ALA A 65 -20.64 -51.07 17.20
CA ALA A 65 -21.60 -52.07 17.67
C ALA A 65 -22.09 -51.66 19.06
N ARG A 66 -23.42 -51.62 19.26
CA ARG A 66 -24.05 -51.51 20.58
C ARG A 66 -23.57 -52.69 21.42
N GLY A 67 -22.35 -52.61 21.97
CA GLY A 67 -21.99 -53.31 23.18
C GLY A 67 -22.90 -52.73 24.25
N LYS A 68 -23.60 -53.60 24.98
CA LYS A 68 -24.70 -53.28 25.89
C LYS A 68 -24.39 -52.25 27.00
N ASN A 69 -23.19 -51.65 27.07
CA ASN A 69 -22.70 -50.85 28.19
C ASN A 69 -22.07 -49.47 27.84
N GLU A 70 -22.08 -48.97 26.60
CA GLU A 70 -21.62 -47.59 26.34
C GLU A 70 -22.77 -46.57 26.48
N PRO A 71 -22.67 -45.56 27.38
CA PRO A 71 -23.73 -44.59 27.57
C PRO A 71 -23.94 -43.74 26.30
N ALA A 72 -25.20 -43.52 25.93
CA ALA A 72 -25.59 -42.74 24.75
C ALA A 72 -24.98 -41.33 24.68
N ASN A 73 -24.51 -40.81 25.82
CA ASN A 73 -23.92 -39.47 25.94
C ASN A 73 -22.37 -39.44 25.87
N GLY A 74 -21.71 -40.58 25.68
CA GLY A 74 -20.24 -40.70 25.63
C GLY A 74 -19.60 -40.88 27.01
N ARG A 75 -18.28 -41.13 27.02
CA ARG A 75 -17.51 -41.37 28.25
C ARG A 75 -17.13 -40.06 28.92
N TYR A 76 -17.58 -39.86 30.17
CA TYR A 76 -17.19 -38.70 30.98
C TYR A 76 -15.67 -38.66 31.19
N LEU A 77 -15.09 -37.46 31.04
CA LEU A 77 -13.69 -37.17 31.33
C LEU A 77 -13.58 -36.54 32.73
N PRO A 78 -13.05 -37.28 33.72
CA PRO A 78 -12.79 -36.72 35.04
C PRO A 78 -11.68 -35.67 35.01
N LYS A 79 -11.56 -34.87 36.08
CA LYS A 79 -10.58 -33.79 36.21
C LYS A 79 -9.13 -34.25 35.93
N ALA A 80 -8.79 -35.48 36.30
CA ALA A 80 -7.48 -36.07 36.01
C ALA A 80 -7.16 -36.19 34.50
N GLU A 81 -8.19 -36.31 33.65
CA GLU A 81 -8.06 -36.43 32.19
C GLU A 81 -8.30 -35.09 31.46
N ILE A 82 -8.33 -33.95 32.15
CA ILE A 82 -8.61 -32.64 31.54
C ILE A 82 -7.67 -32.28 30.38
N GLN A 83 -6.44 -32.78 30.40
CA GLN A 83 -5.48 -32.56 29.31
C GLN A 83 -5.95 -33.20 27.99
N LYS A 84 -6.65 -34.34 28.06
CA LYS A 84 -7.28 -34.95 26.88
C LYS A 84 -8.42 -34.09 26.34
N ALA A 85 -9.26 -33.53 27.22
CA ALA A 85 -10.31 -32.61 26.81
C ALA A 85 -9.73 -31.36 26.12
N LYS A 86 -8.66 -30.77 26.68
CA LYS A 86 -7.95 -29.64 26.07
C LYS A 86 -7.36 -30.00 24.70
N ALA A 87 -6.73 -31.16 24.58
CA ALA A 87 -6.16 -31.62 23.32
C ALA A 87 -7.23 -31.80 22.22
N LEU A 88 -8.39 -32.40 22.56
CA LEU A 88 -9.51 -32.56 21.63
C LEU A 88 -10.12 -31.21 21.23
N ALA A 89 -10.38 -30.33 22.21
CA ALA A 89 -10.89 -28.98 21.94
C ALA A 89 -9.94 -28.18 21.03
N GLN A 90 -8.64 -28.22 21.33
CA GLN A 90 -7.62 -27.53 20.54
C GLN A 90 -7.52 -28.10 19.12
N ARG A 91 -7.62 -29.42 18.96
CA ARG A 91 -7.63 -30.08 17.64
C ARG A 91 -8.81 -29.60 16.80
N ASP A 92 -10.02 -29.60 17.38
CA ASP A 92 -11.25 -29.21 16.67
C ASP A 92 -11.19 -27.72 16.27
N TYR A 93 -10.80 -26.86 17.21
CA TYR A 93 -10.55 -25.44 16.91
C TYR A 93 -9.50 -25.25 15.82
N ASN A 94 -8.35 -25.95 15.88
CA ASN A 94 -7.30 -25.86 14.87
C ASN A 94 -7.80 -26.29 13.49
N SER A 95 -8.63 -27.33 13.42
CA SER A 95 -9.25 -27.79 12.16
C SER A 95 -10.17 -26.71 11.57
N ASP A 96 -11.06 -26.14 12.39
CA ASP A 96 -11.99 -25.10 11.96
C ASP A 96 -11.24 -23.81 11.55
N ALA A 97 -10.27 -23.39 12.36
CA ALA A 97 -9.41 -22.24 12.05
C ALA A 97 -8.64 -22.45 10.74
N ALA A 98 -8.07 -23.64 10.51
CA ALA A 98 -7.39 -23.97 9.27
C ALA A 98 -8.33 -23.92 8.07
N ALA A 99 -9.58 -24.39 8.20
CA ALA A 99 -10.58 -24.31 7.14
C ALA A 99 -10.93 -22.85 6.80
N VAL A 100 -11.13 -21.99 7.82
CA VAL A 100 -11.38 -20.56 7.63
C VAL A 100 -10.21 -19.87 6.93
N LEU A 101 -8.97 -20.15 7.37
CA LEU A 101 -7.76 -19.58 6.77
C LEU A 101 -7.60 -20.02 5.31
N LYS A 102 -7.77 -21.31 5.00
CA LYS A 102 -7.70 -21.83 3.62
C LYS A 102 -8.73 -21.16 2.71
N LYS A 103 -9.97 -21.01 3.16
CA LYS A 103 -11.03 -20.33 2.40
C LYS A 103 -10.66 -18.87 2.12
N SER A 104 -10.12 -18.18 3.12
CA SER A 104 -9.71 -16.77 3.00
C SER A 104 -8.51 -16.60 2.07
N ILE A 105 -7.49 -17.45 2.18
CA ILE A 105 -6.33 -17.49 1.28
C ILE A 105 -6.79 -17.71 -0.15
N GLY A 106 -7.63 -18.71 -0.41
CA GLY A 106 -8.13 -19.00 -1.75
C GLY A 106 -8.98 -17.87 -2.36
N ALA A 107 -9.70 -17.10 -1.53
CA ALA A 107 -10.40 -15.90 -2.01
C ALA A 107 -9.42 -14.81 -2.45
N ILE A 108 -8.37 -14.55 -1.67
CA ILE A 108 -7.35 -13.54 -2.00
C ILE A 108 -6.52 -13.98 -3.20
N GLU A 109 -6.15 -15.25 -3.30
CA GLU A 109 -5.39 -15.77 -4.44
C GLU A 109 -6.17 -15.66 -5.76
N ARG A 110 -7.49 -15.91 -5.73
CA ARG A 110 -8.36 -15.67 -6.90
C ARG A 110 -8.40 -14.19 -7.28
N PHE A 111 -8.58 -13.31 -6.30
CA PHE A 111 -8.52 -11.86 -6.53
C PHE A 111 -7.18 -11.46 -7.19
N LEU A 112 -6.05 -11.90 -6.66
CA LEU A 112 -4.72 -11.61 -7.22
C LEU A 112 -4.49 -12.20 -8.62
N ALA A 113 -5.20 -13.27 -8.97
CA ALA A 113 -5.10 -13.90 -10.28
C ALA A 113 -5.93 -13.17 -11.35
N GLU A 114 -7.09 -12.63 -10.97
CA GLU A 114 -8.08 -12.07 -11.90
C GLU A 114 -8.04 -10.53 -11.96
N PHE A 115 -7.67 -9.86 -10.87
CA PHE A 115 -7.62 -8.41 -10.81
C PHE A 115 -6.33 -7.88 -11.45
N HIS A 116 -6.50 -7.04 -12.47
CA HIS A 116 -5.40 -6.41 -13.20
C HIS A 116 -5.66 -4.90 -13.30
N PRO A 117 -4.94 -4.05 -12.55
CA PRO A 117 -5.15 -2.61 -12.53
C PRO A 117 -5.11 -1.96 -13.93
N GLY A 118 -4.18 -2.40 -14.78
CA GLY A 118 -4.05 -1.91 -16.16
C GLY A 118 -4.99 -2.58 -17.17
N ALA A 119 -5.99 -3.37 -16.75
CA ALA A 119 -6.88 -4.08 -17.68
C ALA A 119 -7.69 -3.12 -18.57
N LEU A 120 -8.18 -2.02 -18.01
CA LEU A 120 -8.97 -1.04 -18.76
C LEU A 120 -8.14 -0.39 -19.87
N ASP A 121 -6.93 0.06 -19.55
CA ASP A 121 -6.02 0.64 -20.54
C ASP A 121 -5.61 -0.37 -21.60
N LYS A 122 -5.36 -1.63 -21.21
CA LYS A 122 -5.10 -2.74 -22.15
C LYS A 122 -6.28 -2.99 -23.07
N ALA A 123 -7.52 -2.85 -22.59
CA ALA A 123 -8.70 -3.04 -23.41
C ALA A 123 -8.76 -2.02 -24.56
N PHE A 124 -8.38 -0.76 -24.32
CA PHE A 124 -8.31 0.25 -25.37
C PHE A 124 -7.05 0.14 -26.23
N THR A 125 -5.87 0.06 -25.61
CA THR A 125 -4.57 0.02 -26.31
C THR A 125 -4.37 -1.25 -27.12
N GLY A 126 -5.02 -2.34 -26.76
CA GLY A 126 -5.03 -3.60 -27.51
C GLY A 126 -5.94 -3.60 -28.74
N LEU A 127 -6.76 -2.57 -28.96
CA LEU A 127 -7.57 -2.46 -30.18
C LEU A 127 -6.68 -2.21 -31.40
N HIS A 128 -7.09 -2.75 -32.55
CA HIS A 128 -6.46 -2.43 -33.83
C HIS A 128 -6.41 -0.90 -34.06
N PRO A 129 -5.32 -0.32 -34.61
CA PRO A 129 -5.21 1.13 -34.80
C PRO A 129 -6.43 1.77 -35.48
N GLY A 130 -6.94 1.17 -36.55
CA GLY A 130 -8.16 1.66 -37.22
C GLY A 130 -9.41 1.64 -36.34
N ARG A 131 -9.54 0.70 -35.38
CA ARG A 131 -10.66 0.69 -34.41
C ARG A 131 -10.46 1.73 -33.31
N ARG A 132 -9.22 1.99 -32.89
CA ARG A 132 -8.92 3.06 -31.90
C ARG A 132 -9.35 4.43 -32.40
N MET A 133 -9.25 4.68 -33.70
CA MET A 133 -9.72 5.92 -34.31
C MET A 133 -11.26 6.10 -34.26
N LEU A 134 -12.01 5.01 -34.03
CA LEU A 134 -13.48 5.01 -34.03
C LEU A 134 -14.09 4.98 -32.62
N VAL A 135 -13.26 4.90 -31.57
CA VAL A 135 -13.71 4.71 -30.19
C VAL A 135 -13.05 5.77 -29.30
N ALA A 136 -13.86 6.46 -28.50
CA ALA A 136 -13.36 7.29 -27.43
C ALA A 136 -13.05 6.40 -26.21
N PRO A 137 -11.83 6.43 -25.64
CA PRO A 137 -11.53 5.68 -24.44
C PRO A 137 -12.31 6.25 -23.25
N LEU A 138 -12.76 5.37 -22.33
CA LEU A 138 -13.48 5.80 -21.12
C LEU A 138 -12.64 6.71 -20.22
N ARG A 139 -11.32 6.50 -20.22
CA ARG A 139 -10.31 7.40 -19.65
C ARG A 139 -9.10 7.39 -20.55
N GLU A 140 -8.38 8.51 -20.60
CA GLU A 140 -7.08 8.56 -21.25
C GLU A 140 -6.16 7.46 -20.68
N PRO A 141 -5.46 6.66 -21.49
CA PRO A 141 -4.50 5.67 -21.00
C PRO A 141 -3.41 6.30 -20.12
N ASP A 142 -2.92 5.58 -19.11
CA ASP A 142 -1.95 6.11 -18.13
C ASP A 142 -0.70 6.69 -18.81
N ALA A 143 -0.17 6.02 -19.83
CA ALA A 143 1.02 6.46 -20.55
C ALA A 143 0.79 7.79 -21.30
N ASP A 144 -0.37 7.94 -21.93
CA ASP A 144 -0.74 9.15 -22.67
C ASP A 144 -1.00 10.30 -21.70
N PHE A 145 -1.72 10.04 -20.60
CA PHE A 145 -1.97 11.02 -19.54
C PHE A 145 -0.67 11.55 -18.94
N ILE A 146 0.27 10.67 -18.57
CA ILE A 146 1.57 11.08 -18.01
C ILE A 146 2.36 11.90 -19.04
N ALA A 147 2.40 11.47 -20.30
CA ALA A 147 3.13 12.17 -21.36
C ALA A 147 2.54 13.55 -21.64
N ASN A 148 1.21 13.66 -21.73
CA ASN A 148 0.51 14.92 -21.94
C ASN A 148 0.65 15.85 -20.75
N TRP A 149 0.61 15.30 -19.53
CA TRP A 149 0.88 16.05 -18.31
C TRP A 149 2.32 16.60 -18.32
N GLN A 150 3.34 15.79 -18.60
CA GLN A 150 4.72 16.28 -18.63
C GLN A 150 4.99 17.33 -19.72
N ARG A 151 4.28 17.24 -20.85
CA ARG A 151 4.45 18.14 -22.01
C ARG A 151 3.62 19.41 -21.96
N LEU A 152 2.73 19.55 -20.97
CA LEU A 152 1.89 20.73 -20.84
C LEU A 152 2.79 21.98 -20.75
N PRO A 153 2.70 22.94 -21.68
CA PRO A 153 3.55 24.12 -21.64
C PRO A 153 3.13 25.02 -20.48
N TYR A 154 4.11 25.55 -19.77
CA TYR A 154 3.91 26.53 -18.70
C TYR A 154 5.11 27.47 -18.61
N THR A 155 4.92 28.59 -17.90
CA THR A 155 5.98 29.56 -17.68
C THR A 155 6.29 29.63 -16.19
N GLY A 156 7.50 29.20 -15.81
CA GLY A 156 8.03 29.36 -14.46
C GLY A 156 8.48 30.81 -14.19
N ARG A 157 9.22 31.03 -13.10
CA ARG A 157 9.76 32.37 -12.83
C ARG A 157 10.98 32.64 -13.69
N ALA A 158 11.20 33.90 -14.06
CA ALA A 158 12.43 34.28 -14.76
C ALA A 158 13.66 34.10 -13.87
N PHE A 159 14.79 33.71 -14.45
CA PHE A 159 16.09 33.75 -13.77
C PHE A 159 16.64 35.17 -13.78
N GLU A 160 17.19 35.61 -12.64
CA GLU A 160 17.91 36.88 -12.60
C GLU A 160 19.20 36.75 -13.43
N ILE A 161 19.61 37.85 -14.07
CA ILE A 161 20.74 37.88 -15.04
C ILE A 161 22.03 37.33 -14.41
N ASN A 162 22.26 37.61 -13.13
CA ASN A 162 23.48 37.21 -12.40
C ASN A 162 23.24 36.05 -11.41
N ALA A 163 22.09 35.36 -11.50
CA ALA A 163 21.83 34.22 -10.64
C ALA A 163 22.79 33.07 -10.96
N PRO A 164 23.35 32.37 -9.95
CA PRO A 164 24.14 31.16 -10.17
C PRO A 164 23.40 30.15 -11.04
N GLU A 165 24.16 29.41 -11.85
CA GLU A 165 23.62 28.32 -12.68
C GLU A 165 23.75 26.99 -11.96
N PHE A 166 22.61 26.43 -11.56
CA PHE A 166 22.49 25.08 -11.02
C PHE A 166 21.80 24.23 -12.07
N ILE A 167 22.47 23.20 -12.57
CA ILE A 167 21.98 22.35 -13.65
C ILE A 167 21.79 20.93 -13.13
N THR A 168 20.61 20.36 -13.35
CA THR A 168 20.30 18.98 -12.98
C THR A 168 20.98 18.00 -13.93
N SER A 169 20.99 16.70 -13.58
CA SER A 169 21.51 15.64 -14.45
C SER A 169 20.74 15.53 -15.79
N LYS A 170 19.53 16.11 -15.87
CA LYS A 170 18.70 16.19 -17.08
C LYS A 170 18.95 17.46 -17.91
N GLY A 171 19.82 18.35 -17.47
CA GLY A 171 20.08 19.64 -18.12
C GLY A 171 19.06 20.74 -17.78
N GLU A 172 18.21 20.55 -16.77
CA GLU A 172 17.25 21.56 -16.32
C GLU A 172 17.95 22.57 -15.39
N ARG A 173 17.72 23.87 -15.58
CA ARG A 173 18.24 24.91 -14.67
C ARG A 173 17.31 25.07 -13.46
N VAL A 174 17.89 25.04 -12.26
CA VAL A 174 17.20 25.20 -10.97
C VAL A 174 17.81 26.34 -10.14
N ARG A 175 17.20 26.69 -9.00
CA ARG A 175 17.58 27.87 -8.20
C ARG A 175 18.58 27.55 -7.09
N SER A 176 18.68 26.28 -6.69
CA SER A 176 19.54 25.87 -5.57
C SER A 176 20.17 24.49 -5.76
N LYS A 177 21.23 24.22 -5.00
CA LYS A 177 21.85 22.88 -4.93
C LYS A 177 20.88 21.83 -4.36
N SER A 178 20.05 22.23 -3.41
CA SER A 178 19.05 21.37 -2.78
C SER A 178 17.97 20.95 -3.78
N GLU A 179 17.59 21.85 -4.70
CA GLU A 179 16.72 21.49 -5.83
C GLU A 179 17.37 20.51 -6.81
N ILE A 180 18.68 20.60 -7.10
CA ILE A 180 19.37 19.56 -7.90
C ILE A 180 19.20 18.20 -7.23
N ILE A 181 19.39 18.13 -5.91
CA ILE A 181 19.26 16.87 -5.15
C ILE A 181 17.86 16.28 -5.31
N ILE A 182 16.82 17.10 -5.17
CA ILE A 182 15.42 16.68 -5.31
C ILE A 182 15.11 16.26 -6.75
N ALA A 183 15.42 17.11 -7.72
CA ALA A 183 15.17 16.88 -9.15
C ALA A 183 15.83 15.59 -9.66
N ASP A 184 17.09 15.36 -9.28
CA ASP A 184 17.83 14.17 -9.65
C ASP A 184 17.32 12.92 -8.93
N ALA A 185 16.87 13.04 -7.68
CA ALA A 185 16.26 11.92 -6.95
C ALA A 185 14.91 11.53 -7.55
N LEU A 186 14.05 12.49 -7.87
CA LEU A 186 12.78 12.27 -8.57
C LEU A 186 13.03 11.61 -9.94
N SER A 187 14.01 12.11 -10.68
CA SER A 187 14.44 11.57 -11.97
C SER A 187 14.89 10.11 -11.87
N ARG A 188 15.80 9.79 -10.94
CA ARG A 188 16.27 8.41 -10.70
C ARG A 188 15.14 7.47 -10.26
N ALA A 189 14.15 8.00 -9.54
CA ALA A 189 12.98 7.25 -9.11
C ALA A 189 11.92 7.06 -10.21
N GLY A 190 12.09 7.69 -11.38
CA GLY A 190 11.11 7.66 -12.47
C GLY A 190 9.82 8.41 -12.16
N ILE A 191 9.85 9.35 -11.22
CA ILE A 191 8.68 10.15 -10.84
C ILE A 191 8.57 11.34 -11.81
N PRO A 192 7.46 11.47 -12.56
CA PRO A 192 7.19 12.66 -13.36
C PRO A 192 7.05 13.89 -12.47
N TYR A 193 7.71 14.99 -12.84
CA TYR A 193 7.54 16.28 -12.17
C TYR A 193 7.56 17.42 -13.18
N ARG A 194 7.06 18.58 -12.74
CA ARG A 194 7.24 19.89 -13.37
C ARG A 194 7.93 20.80 -12.36
N TYR A 195 8.96 21.51 -12.80
CA TYR A 195 9.73 22.45 -12.00
C TYR A 195 9.11 23.85 -12.04
N GLU A 196 8.93 24.52 -10.90
CA GLU A 196 8.29 25.87 -10.80
C GLU A 196 6.95 25.97 -11.57
N TYR A 197 6.09 24.95 -11.49
CA TYR A 197 4.79 24.98 -12.16
C TYR A 197 3.84 25.96 -11.45
N PRO A 198 3.17 26.89 -12.17
CA PRO A 198 2.29 27.87 -11.57
C PRO A 198 1.02 27.22 -11.00
N THR A 199 0.84 27.35 -9.68
CA THR A 199 -0.27 26.77 -8.92
C THR A 199 -1.11 27.86 -8.30
N ASN A 200 -2.40 27.89 -8.62
CA ASN A 200 -3.33 28.87 -8.06
C ASN A 200 -3.75 28.48 -6.64
N VAL A 201 -3.45 29.35 -5.68
CA VAL A 201 -3.75 29.17 -4.26
C VAL A 201 -4.80 30.19 -3.84
N LYS A 202 -5.89 29.71 -3.24
CA LYS A 202 -7.05 30.52 -2.90
C LYS A 202 -6.65 31.59 -1.87
N GLY A 203 -6.89 32.86 -2.20
CA GLY A 203 -6.60 34.00 -1.32
C GLY A 203 -5.16 34.52 -1.39
N TRP A 204 -4.29 33.95 -2.23
CA TRP A 204 -2.90 34.41 -2.40
C TRP A 204 -2.55 34.76 -3.85
N GLY A 205 -3.12 34.03 -4.81
CA GLY A 205 -2.78 34.15 -6.24
C GLY A 205 -1.94 32.96 -6.70
N THR A 206 -1.05 33.20 -7.66
CA THR A 206 -0.22 32.13 -8.25
C THR A 206 1.05 31.93 -7.44
N LEU A 207 1.19 30.72 -6.87
CA LEU A 207 2.44 30.24 -6.27
C LEU A 207 3.24 29.44 -7.29
N TYR A 208 4.55 29.40 -7.06
CA TYR A 208 5.51 28.63 -7.83
C TYR A 208 6.19 27.68 -6.85
N PRO A 209 5.58 26.52 -6.57
CA PRO A 209 6.25 25.46 -5.82
C PRO A 209 7.49 24.98 -6.57
N ASP A 210 8.52 24.57 -5.84
CA ASP A 210 9.76 24.08 -6.46
C ASP A 210 9.48 22.91 -7.42
N PHE A 211 8.69 21.94 -6.97
CA PHE A 211 8.26 20.82 -7.81
C PHE A 211 6.77 20.54 -7.64
N THR A 212 6.11 20.30 -8.76
CA THR A 212 4.81 19.61 -8.80
C THR A 212 5.10 18.20 -9.31
N CYS A 213 4.91 17.19 -8.46
CA CYS A 213 5.15 15.79 -8.78
C CYS A 213 3.83 15.11 -9.14
N LEU A 214 3.85 14.10 -10.01
CA LEU A 214 2.68 13.30 -10.33
C LEU A 214 2.78 11.91 -9.68
N ASP A 215 1.79 11.56 -8.85
CA ASP A 215 1.59 10.16 -8.47
C ASP A 215 0.89 9.43 -9.62
N THR A 216 1.67 8.65 -10.37
CA THR A 216 1.20 7.94 -11.56
C THR A 216 0.14 6.88 -11.26
N ARG A 217 -0.02 6.48 -9.99
CA ARG A 217 -1.01 5.47 -9.56
C ARG A 217 -2.39 6.10 -9.36
N THR A 218 -2.43 7.30 -8.79
CA THR A 218 -3.69 8.00 -8.46
C THR A 218 -4.02 9.11 -9.45
N ARG A 219 -3.05 9.50 -10.30
CA ARG A 219 -3.09 10.70 -11.17
C ARG A 219 -3.21 12.01 -10.40
N GLU A 220 -2.89 11.99 -9.11
CA GLU A 220 -2.92 13.18 -8.26
C GLU A 220 -1.58 13.90 -8.30
N GLU A 221 -1.65 15.23 -8.29
CA GLU A 221 -0.49 16.09 -8.15
C GLU A 221 -0.11 16.22 -6.66
N ILE A 222 1.19 16.11 -6.38
CA ILE A 222 1.80 16.29 -5.08
C ILE A 222 2.76 17.46 -5.18
N ILE A 223 2.52 18.52 -4.42
CA ILE A 223 3.43 19.65 -4.33
C ILE A 223 4.62 19.29 -3.46
N TRP A 224 5.83 19.62 -3.90
CA TRP A 224 7.04 19.52 -3.09
C TRP A 224 7.75 20.88 -3.07
N GLU A 225 7.85 21.45 -1.87
CA GLU A 225 8.50 22.71 -1.57
C GLU A 225 9.69 22.48 -0.62
N HIS A 226 10.80 23.15 -0.90
CA HIS A 226 12.00 23.14 -0.09
C HIS A 226 12.27 24.52 0.53
N PHE A 227 12.33 24.54 1.86
CA PHE A 227 12.57 25.73 2.65
C PHE A 227 14.05 25.78 3.08
N GLY A 228 14.84 26.54 2.32
CA GLY A 228 16.32 26.60 2.40
C GLY A 228 16.92 27.42 3.54
N LEU A 229 16.19 28.41 4.06
CA LEU A 229 16.74 29.45 4.94
C LEU A 229 16.07 29.46 6.31
N MET A 230 15.81 28.28 6.90
CA MET A 230 15.06 28.18 8.16
C MET A 230 15.81 28.70 9.41
N HIS A 231 17.08 29.09 9.26
CA HIS A 231 17.84 29.78 10.31
C HIS A 231 17.56 31.28 10.33
N ASP A 232 17.03 31.84 9.24
CA ASP A 232 16.60 33.23 9.17
C ASP A 232 15.17 33.38 9.73
N ARG A 233 15.01 34.27 10.70
CA ARG A 233 13.74 34.41 11.44
C ARG A 233 12.60 34.90 10.55
N ASP A 234 12.87 35.88 9.70
CA ASP A 234 11.85 36.50 8.85
C ASP A 234 11.42 35.54 7.72
N TYR A 235 12.38 34.77 7.18
CA TYR A 235 12.12 33.69 6.24
C TYR A 235 11.29 32.57 6.87
N ALA A 236 11.65 32.13 8.08
CA ALA A 236 10.93 31.07 8.78
C ALA A 236 9.46 31.45 9.02
N GLU A 237 9.19 32.69 9.42
CA GLU A 237 7.82 33.20 9.58
C GLU A 237 7.03 33.16 8.26
N LYS A 238 7.65 33.61 7.15
CA LYS A 238 7.06 33.53 5.81
C LYS A 238 6.83 32.08 5.36
N ALA A 239 7.73 31.16 5.71
CA ALA A 239 7.58 29.74 5.41
C ALA A 239 6.35 29.14 6.12
N VAL A 240 6.15 29.46 7.40
CA VAL A 240 4.96 29.04 8.16
C VAL A 240 3.67 29.57 7.50
N GLN A 241 3.65 30.85 7.12
CA GLN A 241 2.51 31.43 6.40
C GLN A 241 2.25 30.72 5.07
N LYS A 242 3.31 30.42 4.29
CA LYS A 242 3.20 29.69 3.02
C LYS A 242 2.61 28.28 3.21
N ILE A 243 3.05 27.56 4.25
CA ILE A 243 2.52 26.23 4.59
C ILE A 243 1.03 26.31 4.97
N ALA A 244 0.63 27.30 5.78
CA ALA A 244 -0.76 27.49 6.16
C ALA A 244 -1.67 27.78 4.94
N LEU A 245 -1.17 28.53 3.96
CA LEU A 245 -1.89 28.84 2.72
C LEU A 245 -2.05 27.64 1.80
N TYR A 246 -1.01 26.81 1.68
CA TYR A 246 -1.12 25.52 1.01
C TYR A 246 -2.23 24.68 1.66
N ALA A 247 -2.22 24.56 2.99
CA ALA A 247 -3.25 23.83 3.73
C ALA A 247 -4.66 24.39 3.49
N ALA A 248 -4.83 25.72 3.52
CA ALA A 248 -6.11 26.38 3.23
C ALA A 248 -6.61 26.16 1.79
N SER A 249 -5.71 25.81 0.86
CA SER A 249 -6.03 25.49 -0.53
C SER A 249 -6.15 23.99 -0.81
N GLY A 250 -6.19 23.15 0.24
CA GLY A 250 -6.38 21.71 0.11
C GLY A 250 -5.09 20.90 -0.05
N TYR A 251 -3.92 21.53 0.08
CA TYR A 251 -2.62 20.88 0.09
C TYR A 251 -2.22 20.53 1.53
N THR A 252 -2.47 19.29 1.93
CA THR A 252 -2.19 18.77 3.26
C THR A 252 -0.79 18.16 3.33
N LEU A 253 -0.01 18.63 4.30
CA LEU A 253 1.34 18.13 4.56
C LEU A 253 1.34 16.61 4.81
N GLY A 254 2.22 15.89 4.12
CA GLY A 254 2.33 14.43 4.20
C GLY A 254 1.29 13.65 3.41
N LYS A 255 0.37 14.33 2.69
CA LYS A 255 -0.60 13.70 1.77
C LYS A 255 -0.32 14.10 0.33
N ASN A 256 -0.63 15.34 -0.03
CA ASN A 256 -0.45 15.94 -1.35
C ASN A 256 0.45 17.19 -1.30
N PHE A 257 1.15 17.38 -0.18
CA PHE A 257 2.17 18.40 0.02
C PHE A 257 3.36 17.82 0.78
N ILE A 258 4.57 18.06 0.26
CA ILE A 258 5.85 17.70 0.84
C ILE A 258 6.59 18.99 1.15
N ALA A 259 7.04 19.14 2.38
CA ALA A 259 7.91 20.21 2.80
C ALA A 259 9.24 19.62 3.27
N THR A 260 10.35 20.05 2.66
CA THR A 260 11.70 19.77 3.14
C THR A 260 12.31 21.05 3.69
N PHE A 261 13.12 20.95 4.74
CA PHE A 261 13.66 22.10 5.44
C PHE A 261 15.17 21.93 5.58
N GLU A 262 15.91 23.03 5.48
CA GLU A 262 17.32 23.05 5.86
C GLU A 262 17.70 24.35 6.58
N THR A 263 18.80 24.25 7.31
CA THR A 263 19.50 25.38 7.91
C THR A 263 20.97 25.31 7.49
N ASN A 264 21.72 26.37 7.81
CA ASN A 264 23.17 26.37 7.63
C ASN A 264 23.89 25.22 8.38
N VAL A 265 23.32 24.72 9.49
CA VAL A 265 23.89 23.61 10.29
C VAL A 265 23.32 22.25 9.89
N SER A 266 22.11 22.21 9.33
CA SER A 266 21.40 20.98 8.97
C SER A 266 20.98 21.02 7.50
N PRO A 267 21.90 20.69 6.57
CA PRO A 267 21.63 20.71 5.14
C PRO A 267 20.70 19.57 4.71
N LEU A 268 19.97 19.76 3.60
CA LEU A 268 19.15 18.72 3.00
C LEU A 268 20.01 17.52 2.57
N SER A 269 19.67 16.34 3.09
CA SER A 269 20.37 15.11 2.72
C SER A 269 19.66 14.33 1.61
N VAL A 270 20.43 13.69 0.73
CA VAL A 270 19.91 12.78 -0.30
C VAL A 270 19.07 11.65 0.33
N LYS A 271 19.49 11.16 1.52
CA LYS A 271 18.78 10.12 2.26
C LYS A 271 17.37 10.56 2.66
N GLN A 272 17.23 11.79 3.15
CA GLN A 272 15.93 12.36 3.51
C GLN A 272 14.99 12.47 2.30
N VAL A 273 15.50 12.96 1.17
CA VAL A 273 14.73 13.05 -0.08
C VAL A 273 14.29 11.66 -0.55
N GLN A 274 15.18 10.67 -0.49
CA GLN A 274 14.87 9.30 -0.87
C GLN A 274 13.78 8.67 0.01
N GLU A 275 13.74 9.02 1.29
CA GLU A 275 12.72 8.54 2.23
C GLU A 275 11.33 9.11 1.92
N TYR A 276 11.23 10.40 1.58
CA TYR A 276 9.99 10.99 1.09
C TYR A 276 9.49 10.31 -0.19
N ILE A 277 10.41 10.10 -1.14
CA ILE A 277 10.12 9.38 -2.39
C ILE A 277 9.57 7.99 -2.11
N ASN A 278 10.23 7.23 -1.22
CA ASN A 278 9.81 5.88 -0.89
C ASN A 278 8.48 5.83 -0.12
N THR A 279 8.22 6.82 0.73
CA THR A 279 7.02 6.85 1.57
C THR A 279 5.77 7.27 0.81
N LEU A 280 5.90 8.23 -0.10
CA LEU A 280 4.76 8.89 -0.75
C LEU A 280 4.49 8.35 -2.15
N PHE A 281 5.52 8.00 -2.92
CA PHE A 281 5.37 7.59 -4.31
C PHE A 281 5.53 6.08 -4.53
N LYS A 282 6.01 5.33 -3.53
CA LYS A 282 6.12 3.87 -3.61
C LYS A 282 5.11 3.18 -2.70
N PRO A 283 4.68 1.95 -3.04
CA PRO A 283 3.87 1.13 -2.14
C PRO A 283 4.64 0.91 -0.84
N ARG A 284 3.98 1.11 0.31
CA ARG A 284 4.58 0.75 1.62
C ARG A 284 4.83 -0.75 1.64
N ALA A 285 6.10 -1.16 1.61
CA ALA A 285 6.49 -2.46 2.14
C ALA A 285 6.45 -2.31 3.68
N LYS A 286 5.42 -2.85 4.32
CA LYS A 286 5.36 -2.96 5.78
C LYS A 286 5.94 -4.29 6.25
#